data_AF-A0A2A5AGK2-F1
#
_entry.id   AF-A0A2A5AGK2-F1
#
_cell.length_a   1.000
_cell.length_b   1.000
_cell.length_c   1.000
_cell.angle_alpha   90.00
_cell.angle_beta   90.00
_cell.angle_gamma   90.00
#
_symmetry.space_group_name_H-M   'P 1'
#
loop_
_entity.id
_entity.type
_entity.pdbx_description
1 polymer ?
#
loop_
_entity_poly.entity_id
_entity_poly.type
_entity_poly.pdbx_seq_one_letter_code
_entity_poly.pdbx_strand_id
1 'polypeptide(L)'
;MNKDINILNRDSIFNPFLKTDIDPKKLIKLFSSKKDTFKSLYYQKLPKKYQLSEDLKSLIGVLDVHIAKDDFPDFLRALGAICTKTFIGAKRILFDISYSCNLDCLYCRRHSPINPGDEEKSLPERKHQFFPYEKLLLMLNDAQDMMVEEVLLVGGGEPSIHPQFFDIVKAVKERGFSLSFSTNGLNLTKKLADLVVEQQVDNLTVSVSGVSFESYKKTHPSMSQKGFDRLFNNFEYLHSKRRKYIAENKTEYSKPFCIFLHVITSDNYHEVIDMALIGQEYGFDTIWYKLVHPSDWSRHLCLNKEQAKQVKEDFHYLKKVAPNLKIKIDDYMDHEIENLNDTGDWSGYFHKEKRCFVGWNFSYVDLSTDYSFCCGDKIIGQSKDYKDYKSFWVSDEYKRARTCGRDFNYGAKNIKGYNGVSIIDDFCKSCDNTNFNEEMEALIKKYNFISFL
;
A
#
# COMPACT_ATOMS: atom_id res chain seq x y z
N MET A 1 1.86 -53.68 -27.42
CA MET A 1 0.91 -52.76 -26.77
C MET A 1 1.74 -51.62 -26.18
N ASN A 2 1.96 -50.58 -26.99
CA ASN A 2 2.62 -49.34 -26.58
C ASN A 2 1.54 -48.35 -26.11
N LYS A 3 1.80 -47.63 -25.03
CA LYS A 3 1.78 -46.16 -25.06
C LYS A 3 2.39 -45.56 -23.80
N ASP A 4 3.44 -44.80 -24.08
CA ASP A 4 4.32 -44.09 -23.17
C ASP A 4 3.61 -43.01 -22.36
N ILE A 5 4.17 -42.84 -21.16
CA ILE A 5 4.02 -41.69 -20.27
C ILE A 5 4.62 -40.47 -20.98
N ASN A 6 3.80 -39.46 -21.25
CA ASN A 6 4.27 -38.16 -21.73
C ASN A 6 3.91 -37.08 -20.69
N ILE A 7 4.93 -36.69 -19.94
CA ILE A 7 4.92 -35.64 -18.92
C ILE A 7 5.41 -34.34 -19.58
N LEU A 8 4.59 -33.30 -19.44
CA LEU A 8 4.90 -31.86 -19.52
C LEU A 8 5.33 -31.30 -20.89
N ASN A 9 4.32 -30.82 -21.63
CA ASN A 9 4.46 -29.79 -22.64
C ASN A 9 5.02 -28.50 -22.00
N ARG A 10 6.16 -28.02 -22.49
CA ARG A 10 6.95 -26.88 -21.96
C ARG A 10 6.63 -25.53 -22.63
N ASP A 11 5.50 -25.40 -23.32
CA ASP A 11 5.25 -24.26 -24.22
C ASP A 11 4.11 -23.30 -23.79
N SER A 12 3.79 -23.17 -22.50
CA SER A 12 2.73 -22.24 -22.03
C SER A 12 3.22 -20.97 -21.30
N ILE A 13 4.52 -20.64 -21.32
CA ILE A 13 5.04 -19.39 -20.73
C ILE A 13 5.36 -18.37 -21.84
N PHE A 14 4.33 -17.99 -22.60
CA PHE A 14 4.40 -16.77 -23.40
C PHE A 14 3.69 -15.67 -22.64
N ASN A 15 4.49 -14.77 -22.07
CA ASN A 15 4.05 -13.61 -21.33
C ASN A 15 3.26 -12.65 -22.26
N PRO A 16 1.95 -12.41 -22.05
CA PRO A 16 1.14 -11.54 -22.89
C PRO A 16 1.36 -10.03 -22.63
N PHE A 17 2.27 -9.60 -21.74
CA PHE A 17 2.49 -8.19 -21.36
C PHE A 17 3.14 -7.30 -22.43
N LEU A 18 3.13 -7.71 -23.71
CA LEU A 18 3.81 -7.00 -24.78
C LEU A 18 2.93 -6.88 -26.03
N LYS A 19 1.89 -6.06 -25.94
CA LYS A 19 1.24 -5.46 -27.11
C LYS A 19 1.22 -3.94 -26.96
N THR A 20 2.08 -3.26 -27.71
CA THR A 20 2.34 -1.81 -27.59
C THR A 20 1.68 -1.01 -28.71
N ASP A 21 0.63 -0.23 -28.40
CA ASP A 21 0.12 0.85 -29.30
C ASP A 21 0.89 2.18 -29.20
N ILE A 22 2.18 2.14 -28.90
CA ILE A 22 3.06 3.29 -29.13
C ILE A 22 4.20 2.76 -29.98
N ASP A 23 4.36 3.34 -31.16
CA ASP A 23 5.46 3.02 -32.08
C ASP A 23 6.79 3.25 -31.35
N PRO A 24 7.53 2.18 -31.00
CA PRO A 24 8.82 2.28 -30.32
C PRO A 24 9.78 3.16 -31.12
N LYS A 25 9.63 3.24 -32.45
CA LYS A 25 10.43 4.11 -33.32
C LYS A 25 10.23 5.59 -33.01
N LYS A 26 9.05 6.02 -32.56
CA LYS A 26 8.81 7.41 -32.14
C LYS A 26 9.49 7.75 -30.82
N LEU A 27 9.46 6.83 -29.85
CA LEU A 27 10.19 6.98 -28.58
C LEU A 27 11.70 6.97 -28.83
N ILE A 28 12.18 6.02 -29.64
CA ILE A 28 13.57 5.92 -30.09
C ILE A 28 14.06 7.24 -30.69
N LYS A 29 13.27 7.87 -31.57
CA LYS A 29 13.60 9.17 -32.18
C LYS A 29 13.67 10.32 -31.16
N LEU A 30 12.84 10.27 -30.11
CA LEU A 30 12.83 11.25 -29.02
C LEU A 30 14.02 11.09 -28.06
N PHE A 31 14.48 9.85 -27.83
CA PHE A 31 15.59 9.56 -26.93
C PHE A 31 16.96 9.72 -27.60
N SER A 32 17.07 9.40 -28.89
CA SER A 32 18.31 9.55 -29.67
C SER A 32 18.77 11.01 -29.85
N SER A 33 17.92 12.01 -29.60
CA SER A 33 18.25 13.44 -29.67
C SER A 33 18.74 14.06 -28.35
N LYS A 34 18.61 13.35 -27.22
CA LYS A 34 19.06 13.78 -25.88
C LYS A 34 20.24 12.92 -25.41
N LYS A 35 21.38 13.01 -26.12
CA LYS A 35 22.59 12.25 -25.81
C LYS A 35 23.39 12.91 -24.68
N ASP A 36 23.11 12.52 -23.44
CA ASP A 36 24.11 12.56 -22.37
C ASP A 36 24.21 11.16 -21.73
N THR A 37 25.44 10.66 -21.72
CA THR A 37 25.88 9.25 -21.80
C THR A 37 25.78 8.41 -20.52
N PHE A 38 25.39 7.14 -20.66
CA PHE A 38 25.74 6.01 -19.77
C PHE A 38 25.90 4.73 -20.64
N LYS A 39 26.92 3.89 -20.44
CA LYS A 39 27.53 3.09 -21.53
C LYS A 39 27.26 1.56 -21.50
N SER A 40 26.14 1.08 -22.06
CA SER A 40 25.59 -0.31 -22.10
C SER A 40 26.44 -1.54 -21.69
N LEU A 41 25.89 -2.42 -20.83
CA LEU A 41 26.28 -3.85 -20.62
C LEU A 41 25.30 -4.56 -19.65
N TYR A 42 24.14 -5.06 -20.11
CA TYR A 42 23.33 -5.99 -19.28
C TYR A 42 22.34 -6.92 -20.00
N TYR A 43 22.01 -6.68 -21.28
CA TYR A 43 20.97 -7.43 -22.01
C TYR A 43 21.14 -8.95 -22.05
N GLN A 44 22.37 -9.44 -21.92
CA GLN A 44 22.69 -10.86 -21.99
C GLN A 44 22.47 -11.62 -20.67
N LYS A 45 22.10 -10.95 -19.57
CA LYS A 45 21.96 -11.55 -18.22
C LYS A 45 20.56 -11.45 -17.61
N LEU A 46 19.56 -10.93 -18.33
CA LEU A 46 18.18 -10.95 -17.84
C LEU A 46 17.70 -12.41 -17.68
N PRO A 47 17.22 -12.83 -16.50
CA PRO A 47 16.70 -14.19 -16.31
C PRO A 47 15.62 -14.54 -17.33
N LYS A 48 15.50 -15.81 -17.73
CA LYS A 48 14.51 -16.28 -18.72
C LYS A 48 13.06 -15.83 -18.44
N LYS A 49 12.70 -15.52 -17.18
CA LYS A 49 11.39 -14.99 -16.79
C LYS A 49 11.08 -13.55 -17.26
N TYR A 50 12.07 -12.80 -17.75
CA TYR A 50 11.93 -11.42 -18.23
C TYR A 50 12.05 -11.32 -19.76
N GLN A 51 11.42 -12.21 -20.52
CA GLN A 51 11.42 -12.10 -21.99
C GLN A 51 10.72 -10.80 -22.42
N LEU A 52 11.53 -9.80 -22.79
CA LEU A 52 11.08 -8.52 -23.34
C LEU A 52 10.72 -8.68 -24.82
N SER A 53 9.79 -7.87 -25.32
CA SER A 53 9.56 -7.78 -26.77
C SER A 53 10.76 -7.14 -27.44
N GLU A 54 10.94 -7.41 -28.73
CA GLU A 54 11.97 -6.75 -29.55
C GLU A 54 11.81 -5.22 -29.53
N ASP A 55 10.58 -4.75 -29.46
CA ASP A 55 10.23 -3.33 -29.33
C ASP A 55 10.77 -2.70 -28.03
N LEU A 56 10.58 -3.39 -26.90
CA LEU A 56 11.07 -2.93 -25.61
C LEU A 56 12.59 -3.05 -25.52
N LYS A 57 13.20 -4.11 -26.09
CA LYS A 57 14.66 -4.23 -26.20
C LYS A 57 15.25 -3.08 -27.03
N SER A 58 14.63 -2.77 -28.16
CA SER A 58 15.05 -1.65 -29.03
C SER A 58 14.95 -0.31 -28.32
N LEU A 59 13.88 -0.10 -27.54
CA LEU A 59 13.69 1.11 -26.75
C LEU A 59 14.76 1.27 -25.67
N ILE A 60 15.02 0.23 -24.87
CA ILE A 60 16.06 0.29 -23.81
C ILE A 60 17.44 0.48 -24.47
N GLY A 61 17.68 -0.16 -25.62
CA GLY A 61 18.93 0.00 -26.38
C GLY A 61 19.19 1.43 -26.80
N VAL A 62 18.14 2.18 -27.14
CA VAL A 62 18.25 3.60 -27.50
C VAL A 62 18.33 4.51 -26.29
N LEU A 63 17.76 4.11 -25.16
CA LEU A 63 17.87 4.83 -23.90
C LEU A 63 19.26 4.72 -23.25
N ASP A 64 20.11 3.79 -23.71
CA ASP A 64 21.45 3.51 -23.18
C ASP A 64 21.49 3.42 -21.63
N VAL A 65 20.45 2.83 -21.04
CA VAL A 65 20.32 2.75 -19.57
C VAL A 65 21.02 1.51 -19.03
N HIS A 66 21.91 1.71 -18.06
CA HIS A 66 22.32 0.63 -17.17
C HIS A 66 21.38 0.56 -16.00
N ILE A 67 20.70 -0.57 -15.89
CA ILE A 67 19.79 -0.82 -14.78
C ILE A 67 20.35 -2.03 -14.05
N ALA A 68 20.64 -1.87 -12.76
CA ALA A 68 20.94 -3.00 -11.91
C ALA A 68 19.77 -4.00 -12.01
N LYS A 69 20.05 -5.31 -11.96
CA LYS A 69 19.01 -6.33 -12.13
C LYS A 69 17.80 -6.10 -11.23
N ASP A 70 18.04 -5.69 -10.00
CA ASP A 70 17.02 -5.51 -8.97
C ASP A 70 16.22 -4.20 -9.16
N ASP A 71 16.75 -3.25 -9.94
CA ASP A 71 16.09 -1.98 -10.30
C ASP A 71 15.16 -2.10 -11.51
N PHE A 72 15.23 -3.22 -12.23
CA PHE A 72 14.54 -3.40 -13.51
C PHE A 72 13.00 -3.31 -13.43
N PRO A 73 12.32 -3.89 -12.42
CA PRO A 73 10.89 -3.69 -12.20
C PRO A 73 10.49 -2.22 -12.06
N ASP A 74 11.23 -1.47 -11.24
CA ASP A 74 10.96 -0.06 -10.97
C ASP A 74 11.20 0.82 -12.22
N PHE A 75 12.21 0.50 -13.03
CA PHE A 75 12.40 1.13 -14.34
C PHE A 75 11.19 0.91 -15.26
N LEU A 76 10.67 -0.31 -15.37
CA LEU A 76 9.52 -0.61 -16.22
C LEU A 76 8.25 0.11 -15.76
N ARG A 77 8.05 0.26 -14.43
CA ARG A 77 6.94 1.05 -13.88
C ARG A 77 7.07 2.53 -14.24
N ALA A 78 8.25 3.11 -14.03
CA ALA A 78 8.52 4.50 -14.37
C ALA A 78 8.32 4.76 -15.88
N LEU A 79 8.87 3.90 -16.73
CA LEU A 79 8.70 3.99 -18.19
C LEU A 79 7.22 3.85 -18.60
N GLY A 80 6.49 2.93 -17.97
CA GLY A 80 5.06 2.76 -18.18
C GLY A 80 4.26 4.01 -17.81
N ALA A 81 4.63 4.67 -16.71
CA ALA A 81 4.02 5.91 -16.26
C ALA A 81 4.22 7.05 -17.26
N ILE A 82 5.39 7.16 -17.90
CA ILE A 82 5.63 8.16 -18.96
C ILE A 82 4.87 7.83 -20.23
N CYS A 83 4.90 6.56 -20.64
CA CYS A 83 4.32 6.13 -21.91
C CYS A 83 2.81 5.86 -21.83
N THR A 84 2.13 6.05 -20.69
CA THR A 84 0.73 5.64 -20.47
C THR A 84 0.47 4.14 -20.70
N LYS A 85 1.49 3.30 -20.53
CA LYS A 85 1.45 1.85 -20.81
C LYS A 85 1.75 1.02 -19.55
N THR A 86 1.39 -0.26 -19.60
CA THR A 86 1.73 -1.28 -18.60
C THR A 86 2.77 -2.22 -19.21
N PHE A 87 3.96 -2.31 -18.61
CA PHE A 87 4.97 -3.31 -18.97
C PHE A 87 5.15 -4.36 -17.87
N ILE A 88 4.60 -4.08 -16.69
CA ILE A 88 4.73 -4.82 -15.44
C ILE A 88 3.49 -4.51 -14.59
N GLY A 89 3.22 -5.35 -13.58
CA GLY A 89 2.24 -5.09 -12.53
C GLY A 89 2.57 -3.89 -11.65
N ALA A 90 1.65 -3.59 -10.74
CA ALA A 90 1.91 -2.71 -9.61
C ALA A 90 3.12 -3.22 -8.81
N LYS A 91 3.77 -2.33 -8.06
CA LYS A 91 4.77 -2.76 -7.07
C LYS A 91 4.09 -3.54 -5.95
N ARG A 92 2.92 -3.06 -5.54
CA ARG A 92 2.15 -3.60 -4.43
C ARG A 92 0.67 -3.73 -4.76
N ILE A 93 0.05 -4.80 -4.27
CA ILE A 93 -1.39 -5.03 -4.35
C ILE A 93 -1.95 -5.13 -2.95
N LEU A 94 -2.98 -4.33 -2.67
CA LEU A 94 -3.75 -4.39 -1.43
C LEU A 94 -5.02 -5.21 -1.62
N PHE A 95 -5.30 -6.09 -0.66
CA PHE A 95 -6.54 -6.84 -0.58
C PHE A 95 -7.28 -6.52 0.72
N ASP A 96 -8.53 -6.07 0.61
CA ASP A 96 -9.46 -6.11 1.73
C ASP A 96 -9.92 -7.56 1.90
N ILE A 97 -9.33 -8.28 2.86
CA ILE A 97 -9.68 -9.69 3.06
C ILE A 97 -10.82 -9.92 4.04
N SER A 98 -11.12 -8.96 4.91
CA SER A 98 -12.18 -9.07 5.91
C SER A 98 -12.97 -7.78 5.98
N TYR A 99 -14.30 -7.84 5.93
CA TYR A 99 -15.14 -6.72 6.35
C TYR A 99 -15.33 -6.72 7.87
N SER A 100 -15.23 -7.87 8.54
CA SER A 100 -15.44 -7.95 9.98
C SER A 100 -14.32 -7.23 10.73
N CYS A 101 -14.71 -6.45 11.75
CA CYS A 101 -13.80 -5.84 12.72
C CYS A 101 -14.38 -5.98 14.12
N ASN A 102 -13.50 -6.13 15.11
CA ASN A 102 -13.84 -6.23 16.54
C ASN A 102 -13.63 -4.90 17.29
N LEU A 103 -13.57 -3.78 16.56
CA LEU A 103 -13.49 -2.40 17.05
C LEU A 103 -14.39 -1.48 16.24
N ASP A 104 -14.67 -0.30 16.80
CA ASP A 104 -15.58 0.73 16.29
C ASP A 104 -14.94 2.12 16.33
N CYS A 105 -13.68 2.22 15.87
CA CYS A 105 -12.90 3.46 15.96
C CYS A 105 -13.67 4.65 15.38
N LEU A 106 -13.72 5.78 16.10
CA LEU A 106 -14.50 6.96 15.68
C LEU A 106 -14.04 7.52 14.33
N TYR A 107 -12.74 7.42 14.01
CA TYR A 107 -12.16 7.85 12.74
C TYR A 107 -12.22 6.78 11.63
N CYS A 108 -12.77 5.60 11.88
CA CYS A 108 -12.81 4.52 10.90
C CYS A 108 -13.79 4.84 9.76
N ARG A 109 -13.34 4.81 8.50
CA ARG A 109 -14.21 5.03 7.34
C ARG A 109 -15.29 3.95 7.18
N ARG A 110 -15.04 2.72 7.66
CA ARG A 110 -15.95 1.58 7.49
C ARG A 110 -16.80 1.30 8.75
N HIS A 111 -16.17 1.23 9.93
CA HIS A 111 -16.83 0.77 11.16
C HIS A 111 -17.13 1.87 12.19
N SER A 112 -16.91 3.13 11.86
CA SER A 112 -17.20 4.22 12.79
C SER A 112 -18.70 4.30 13.09
N PRO A 113 -19.11 4.40 14.37
CA PRO A 113 -20.50 4.57 14.76
C PRO A 113 -21.07 5.95 14.39
N ILE A 114 -20.22 6.90 14.02
CA ILE A 114 -20.59 8.28 13.70
C ILE A 114 -20.46 8.62 12.21
N ASN A 115 -20.03 7.68 11.37
CA ASN A 115 -20.01 7.87 9.92
C ASN A 115 -21.39 7.51 9.31
N PRO A 116 -22.12 8.47 8.72
CA PRO A 116 -23.43 8.23 8.11
C PRO A 116 -23.36 7.49 6.76
N GLY A 117 -22.22 7.55 6.07
CA GLY A 117 -22.06 7.20 4.65
C GLY A 117 -22.03 5.72 4.31
N ASP A 118 -22.75 4.88 5.05
CA ASP A 118 -22.86 3.46 4.74
C ASP A 118 -24.19 2.97 5.34
N GLU A 119 -25.31 3.37 4.76
CA GLU A 119 -26.65 2.89 5.16
C GLU A 119 -26.76 1.35 5.01
N GLU A 120 -25.86 0.73 4.23
CA GLU A 120 -25.65 -0.72 4.14
C GLU A 120 -24.99 -1.33 5.41
N LYS A 121 -24.45 -0.55 6.36
CA LYS A 121 -23.92 -1.00 7.68
C LYS A 121 -24.92 -1.80 8.51
N SER A 122 -26.20 -1.61 8.24
CA SER A 122 -27.32 -2.27 8.92
C SER A 122 -27.55 -3.70 8.44
N LEU A 123 -27.02 -4.08 7.27
CA LEU A 123 -27.28 -5.37 6.64
C LEU A 123 -26.43 -6.47 7.29
N PRO A 124 -27.05 -7.42 8.03
CA PRO A 124 -26.32 -8.49 8.74
C PRO A 124 -25.41 -9.31 7.81
N GLU A 125 -25.82 -9.47 6.55
CA GLU A 125 -25.09 -10.18 5.49
C GLU A 125 -23.72 -9.57 5.12
N ARG A 126 -23.46 -8.29 5.43
CA ARG A 126 -22.14 -7.67 5.18
C ARG A 126 -21.15 -7.83 6.33
N LYS A 127 -21.64 -7.99 7.57
CA LYS A 127 -20.78 -8.06 8.77
C LYS A 127 -19.88 -9.28 8.87
N HIS A 128 -20.13 -10.32 8.06
CA HIS A 128 -19.35 -11.57 8.00
C HIS A 128 -18.87 -11.87 6.58
N GLN A 129 -18.51 -10.83 5.82
CA GLN A 129 -17.94 -11.00 4.49
C GLN A 129 -16.42 -11.12 4.54
N PHE A 130 -15.95 -12.11 3.81
CA PHE A 130 -14.56 -12.49 3.71
C PHE A 130 -14.21 -12.66 2.23
N PHE A 131 -13.02 -12.21 1.87
CA PHE A 131 -12.54 -12.37 0.50
C PHE A 131 -12.37 -13.86 0.17
N PRO A 132 -12.94 -14.37 -0.94
CA PRO A 132 -12.85 -15.79 -1.25
C PRO A 132 -11.40 -16.25 -1.43
N TYR A 133 -10.96 -17.19 -0.60
CA TYR A 133 -9.57 -17.69 -0.60
C TYR A 133 -9.10 -18.18 -1.97
N GLU A 134 -9.92 -18.98 -2.66
CA GLU A 134 -9.60 -19.49 -4.00
C GLU A 134 -9.38 -18.38 -5.02
N LYS A 135 -10.18 -17.31 -4.95
CA LYS A 135 -10.01 -16.15 -5.82
C LYS A 135 -8.71 -15.41 -5.51
N LEU A 136 -8.36 -15.30 -4.23
CA LEU A 136 -7.10 -14.69 -3.81
C LEU A 136 -5.91 -15.49 -4.36
N LEU A 137 -5.95 -16.83 -4.31
CA LEU A 137 -4.90 -17.67 -4.89
C LEU A 137 -4.71 -17.44 -6.40
N LEU A 138 -5.82 -17.33 -7.15
CA LEU A 138 -5.76 -17.03 -8.58
C LEU A 138 -5.13 -15.65 -8.85
N MET A 139 -5.52 -14.64 -8.08
CA MET A 139 -4.97 -13.29 -8.20
C MET A 139 -3.50 -13.21 -7.79
N LEU A 140 -3.07 -14.00 -6.80
CA LEU A 140 -1.67 -14.11 -6.43
C LEU A 140 -0.83 -14.75 -7.55
N ASN A 141 -1.36 -15.74 -8.26
CA ASN A 141 -0.66 -16.31 -9.41
C ASN A 141 -0.52 -15.27 -10.54
N ASP A 142 -1.58 -14.52 -10.82
CA ASP A 142 -1.54 -13.40 -11.76
C ASP A 142 -0.52 -12.33 -11.34
N ALA A 143 -0.47 -11.99 -10.05
CA ALA A 143 0.47 -11.04 -9.50
C ALA A 143 1.94 -11.50 -9.65
N GLN A 144 2.22 -12.80 -9.50
CA GLN A 144 3.56 -13.36 -9.75
C GLN A 144 3.96 -13.21 -11.21
N ASP A 145 3.06 -13.55 -12.15
CA ASP A 145 3.28 -13.37 -13.59
C ASP A 145 3.52 -11.91 -13.95
N MET A 146 2.86 -11.00 -13.24
CA MET A 146 2.98 -9.55 -13.37
C MET A 146 4.19 -8.97 -12.65
N MET A 147 4.99 -9.78 -11.94
CA MET A 147 6.15 -9.32 -11.17
C MET A 147 5.80 -8.27 -10.11
N VAL A 148 4.65 -8.44 -9.47
CA VAL A 148 4.31 -7.73 -8.23
C VAL A 148 5.27 -8.17 -7.14
N GLU A 149 5.65 -7.25 -6.26
CA GLU A 149 6.67 -7.48 -5.23
C GLU A 149 6.04 -7.64 -3.84
N GLU A 150 4.95 -6.93 -3.57
CA GLU A 150 4.37 -6.83 -2.23
C GLU A 150 2.85 -7.06 -2.24
N VAL A 151 2.41 -7.82 -1.25
CA VAL A 151 0.99 -7.97 -0.90
C VAL A 151 0.72 -7.22 0.39
N LEU A 152 -0.29 -6.36 0.37
CA LEU A 152 -0.79 -5.64 1.53
C LEU A 152 -2.13 -6.24 1.97
N LEU A 153 -2.24 -6.63 3.23
CA LEU A 153 -3.53 -6.99 3.84
C LEU A 153 -3.90 -5.87 4.84
N VAL A 154 -4.53 -4.82 4.32
CA VAL A 154 -4.82 -3.58 5.04
C VAL A 154 -6.17 -3.07 4.58
N GLY A 155 -7.07 -2.64 5.46
CA GLY A 155 -8.37 -2.10 5.06
C GLY A 155 -9.52 -3.10 5.17
N GLY A 156 -10.71 -2.68 4.74
CA GLY A 156 -11.99 -3.37 4.93
C GLY A 156 -12.47 -3.37 6.38
N GLY A 157 -11.75 -4.11 7.22
CA GLY A 157 -12.00 -4.37 8.63
C GLY A 157 -10.71 -4.82 9.32
N GLU A 158 -10.75 -5.89 10.12
CA GLU A 158 -9.56 -6.49 10.75
C GLU A 158 -9.14 -7.75 9.97
N PRO A 159 -8.01 -7.73 9.23
CA PRO A 159 -7.56 -8.85 8.42
C PRO A 159 -7.44 -10.16 9.19
N SER A 160 -6.97 -10.12 10.44
CA SER A 160 -6.75 -11.31 11.27
C SER A 160 -8.04 -12.04 11.70
N ILE A 161 -9.23 -11.46 11.44
CA ILE A 161 -10.52 -12.12 11.66
C ILE A 161 -10.86 -13.10 10.52
N HIS A 162 -10.22 -12.98 9.35
CA HIS A 162 -10.49 -13.88 8.24
C HIS A 162 -10.28 -15.34 8.64
N PRO A 163 -11.25 -16.25 8.40
CA PRO A 163 -11.18 -17.63 8.90
C PRO A 163 -9.98 -18.42 8.36
N GLN A 164 -9.50 -18.05 7.17
CA GLN A 164 -8.31 -18.64 6.53
C GLN A 164 -7.09 -17.71 6.56
N PHE A 165 -7.03 -16.75 7.49
CA PHE A 165 -5.93 -15.77 7.55
C PHE A 165 -4.54 -16.45 7.55
N PHE A 166 -4.38 -17.53 8.31
CA PHE A 166 -3.12 -18.26 8.42
C PHE A 166 -2.71 -18.88 7.08
N ASP A 167 -3.67 -19.39 6.32
CA ASP A 167 -3.43 -19.99 5.01
C ASP A 167 -3.15 -18.93 3.94
N ILE A 168 -3.76 -17.74 4.07
CA ILE A 168 -3.44 -16.57 3.23
C ILE A 168 -2.00 -16.14 3.45
N VAL A 169 -1.56 -15.96 4.70
CA VAL A 169 -0.17 -15.58 5.03
C VAL A 169 0.81 -16.56 4.39
N LYS A 170 0.61 -17.87 4.59
CA LYS A 170 1.47 -18.91 3.99
C LYS A 170 1.45 -18.84 2.47
N ALA A 171 0.27 -18.77 1.86
CA ALA A 171 0.13 -18.74 0.40
C ALA A 171 0.83 -17.54 -0.26
N VAL A 172 0.83 -16.38 0.42
CA VAL A 172 1.56 -15.18 -0.02
C VAL A 172 3.06 -15.40 0.09
N LYS A 173 3.55 -15.87 1.25
CA LYS A 173 4.98 -16.06 1.50
C LYS A 173 5.60 -17.17 0.64
N GLU A 174 4.90 -18.28 0.43
CA GLU A 174 5.32 -19.39 -0.44
C GLU A 174 5.51 -18.95 -1.91
N ARG A 175 4.77 -17.91 -2.34
CA ARG A 175 4.90 -17.30 -3.67
C ARG A 175 6.04 -16.31 -3.79
N GLY A 176 6.78 -16.06 -2.70
CA GLY A 176 7.93 -15.17 -2.67
C GLY A 176 7.59 -13.69 -2.61
N PHE A 177 6.34 -13.33 -2.31
CA PHE A 177 5.96 -11.93 -2.08
C PHE A 177 6.49 -11.43 -0.73
N SER A 178 6.81 -10.14 -0.69
CA SER A 178 6.82 -9.42 0.57
C SER A 178 5.38 -9.30 1.08
N LEU A 179 5.18 -9.48 2.38
CA LEU A 179 3.87 -9.38 3.00
C LEU A 179 3.90 -8.33 4.10
N SER A 180 3.03 -7.34 3.95
CA SER A 180 2.76 -6.33 4.96
C SER A 180 1.28 -6.40 5.34
N PHE A 181 0.95 -6.37 6.63
CA PHE A 181 -0.45 -6.28 7.04
C PHE A 181 -0.64 -5.39 8.27
N SER A 182 -1.84 -4.83 8.38
CA SER A 182 -2.26 -4.03 9.52
C SER A 182 -3.19 -4.83 10.42
N THR A 183 -3.07 -4.63 11.72
CA THR A 183 -3.98 -5.18 12.73
C THR A 183 -4.22 -4.15 13.83
N ASN A 184 -5.37 -4.25 14.50
CA ASN A 184 -5.65 -3.53 15.73
C ASN A 184 -5.00 -4.17 16.98
N GLY A 185 -4.33 -5.33 16.81
CA GLY A 185 -3.57 -5.99 17.86
C GLY A 185 -4.37 -6.86 18.81
N LEU A 186 -5.72 -6.79 18.84
CA LEU A 186 -6.52 -7.59 19.77
C LEU A 186 -6.44 -9.09 19.50
N ASN A 187 -6.34 -9.45 18.22
CA ASN A 187 -6.23 -10.83 17.75
C ASN A 187 -4.78 -11.26 17.50
N LEU A 188 -3.79 -10.45 17.91
CA LEU A 188 -2.37 -10.81 17.94
C LEU A 188 -2.08 -11.82 19.06
N THR A 189 -2.85 -12.91 19.07
CA THR A 189 -2.70 -14.04 19.97
C THR A 189 -1.33 -14.68 19.80
N LYS A 190 -0.95 -15.52 20.77
CA LYS A 190 0.30 -16.28 20.70
C LYS A 190 0.48 -17.02 19.37
N LYS A 191 -0.59 -17.66 18.88
CA LYS A 191 -0.59 -18.37 17.59
C LYS A 191 -0.30 -17.46 16.40
N LEU A 192 -0.89 -16.26 16.38
CA LEU A 192 -0.65 -15.32 15.30
C LEU A 192 0.77 -14.74 15.38
N ALA A 193 1.23 -14.37 16.59
CA ALA A 193 2.59 -13.91 16.81
C ALA A 193 3.63 -14.98 16.41
N ASP A 194 3.39 -16.25 16.72
CA ASP A 194 4.22 -17.38 16.29
C ASP A 194 4.25 -17.48 14.75
N LEU A 195 3.07 -17.46 14.11
CA LEU A 195 2.96 -17.51 12.65
C LEU A 195 3.75 -16.39 11.98
N VAL A 196 3.57 -15.13 12.39
CA VAL A 196 4.20 -13.98 11.67
C VAL A 196 5.72 -14.00 11.78
N VAL A 197 6.26 -14.45 12.92
CA VAL A 197 7.71 -14.62 13.11
C VAL A 197 8.22 -15.82 12.30
N GLU A 198 7.52 -16.96 12.36
CA GLU A 198 7.94 -18.18 11.64
C GLU A 198 7.87 -18.03 10.12
N GLN A 199 6.84 -17.37 9.61
CA GLN A 199 6.66 -17.08 8.18
C GLN A 199 7.47 -15.88 7.70
N GLN A 200 8.22 -15.22 8.60
CA GLN A 200 9.07 -14.07 8.25
C GLN A 200 8.27 -12.99 7.50
N VAL A 201 7.09 -12.64 8.03
CA VAL A 201 6.25 -11.53 7.52
C VAL A 201 7.07 -10.25 7.49
N ASP A 202 7.00 -9.46 6.43
CA ASP A 202 7.94 -8.36 6.23
C ASP A 202 7.64 -7.19 7.16
N ASN A 203 6.39 -6.71 7.15
CA ASN A 203 5.95 -5.63 8.01
C ASN A 203 4.65 -5.99 8.74
N LEU A 204 4.60 -5.66 10.04
CA LEU A 204 3.40 -5.76 10.86
C LEU A 204 3.08 -4.38 11.41
N THR A 205 2.01 -3.78 10.93
CA THR A 205 1.51 -2.50 11.43
C THR A 205 0.45 -2.75 12.50
N VAL A 206 0.66 -2.26 13.71
CA VAL A 206 -0.32 -2.33 14.79
C VAL A 206 -0.88 -0.94 15.04
N SER A 207 -2.18 -0.76 14.81
CA SER A 207 -2.84 0.55 15.00
C SER A 207 -3.44 0.69 16.39
N VAL A 208 -2.89 1.60 17.20
CA VAL A 208 -3.35 1.86 18.57
C VAL A 208 -3.32 3.35 18.90
N SER A 209 -4.41 4.07 18.65
CA SER A 209 -4.43 5.54 18.81
C SER A 209 -4.72 6.02 20.24
N GLY A 210 -3.88 5.61 21.20
CA GLY A 210 -3.92 6.09 22.59
C GLY A 210 -2.91 5.37 23.49
N VAL A 211 -2.38 6.09 24.49
CA VAL A 211 -1.33 5.58 25.41
C VAL A 211 -1.88 5.07 26.75
N SER A 212 -3.12 5.44 27.08
CA SER A 212 -3.83 5.00 28.27
C SER A 212 -5.18 4.40 27.91
N PHE A 213 -5.79 3.61 28.80
CA PHE A 213 -7.13 3.09 28.55
C PHE A 213 -8.13 4.22 28.35
N GLU A 214 -8.06 5.26 29.17
CA GLU A 214 -8.97 6.41 29.12
C GLU A 214 -8.86 7.16 27.79
N SER A 215 -7.65 7.44 27.31
CA SER A 215 -7.47 8.12 26.02
C SER A 215 -7.81 7.23 24.84
N TYR A 216 -7.44 5.95 24.87
CA TYR A 216 -7.76 5.01 23.82
C TYR A 216 -9.27 4.80 23.69
N LYS A 217 -10.01 4.75 24.80
CA LYS A 217 -11.47 4.59 24.83
C LYS A 217 -12.22 5.78 24.21
N LYS A 218 -11.66 6.99 24.27
CA LYS A 218 -12.26 8.17 23.61
C LYS A 218 -12.41 7.97 22.10
N THR A 219 -11.44 7.30 21.48
CA THR A 219 -11.45 7.03 20.04
C THR A 219 -11.95 5.63 19.68
N HIS A 220 -12.07 4.72 20.65
CA HIS A 220 -12.50 3.33 20.50
C HIS A 220 -13.60 2.98 21.54
N PRO A 221 -14.85 3.42 21.32
CA PRO A 221 -15.89 3.38 22.36
C PRO A 221 -16.25 1.97 22.84
N SER A 222 -16.12 0.93 22.00
CA SER A 222 -16.32 -0.47 22.40
C SER A 222 -15.18 -1.06 23.25
N MET A 223 -14.05 -0.35 23.41
CA MET A 223 -12.91 -0.89 24.15
C MET A 223 -13.21 -1.05 25.64
N SER A 224 -12.81 -2.22 26.17
CA SER A 224 -12.85 -2.53 27.60
C SER A 224 -11.44 -2.51 28.19
N GLN A 225 -11.31 -2.26 29.49
CA GLN A 225 -10.03 -2.31 30.19
C GLN A 225 -9.30 -3.63 29.92
N LYS A 226 -10.01 -4.76 30.04
CA LYS A 226 -9.47 -6.10 29.75
C LYS A 226 -8.98 -6.24 28.30
N GLY A 227 -9.68 -5.62 27.34
CA GLY A 227 -9.26 -5.60 25.95
C GLY A 227 -7.98 -4.79 25.74
N PHE A 228 -7.88 -3.64 26.39
CA PHE A 228 -6.71 -2.78 26.39
C PHE A 228 -5.50 -3.47 27.03
N ASP A 229 -5.66 -4.05 28.22
CA ASP A 229 -4.60 -4.83 28.88
C ASP A 229 -4.12 -6.00 28.00
N ARG A 230 -5.04 -6.64 27.29
CA ARG A 230 -4.71 -7.73 26.35
C ARG A 230 -3.84 -7.25 25.18
N LEU A 231 -4.00 -6.01 24.69
CA LEU A 231 -3.15 -5.47 23.62
C LEU A 231 -1.68 -5.50 24.02
N PHE A 232 -1.36 -4.94 25.19
CA PHE A 232 0.01 -4.87 25.67
C PHE A 232 0.61 -6.24 25.98
N ASN A 233 -0.19 -7.15 26.56
CA ASN A 233 0.21 -8.55 26.74
C ASN A 233 0.54 -9.24 25.39
N ASN A 234 -0.21 -8.93 24.33
CA ASN A 234 0.07 -9.46 22.99
C ASN A 234 1.40 -8.89 22.43
N PHE A 235 1.69 -7.60 22.67
CA PHE A 235 2.94 -6.97 22.23
C PHE A 235 4.15 -7.59 22.94
N GLU A 236 4.07 -7.74 24.27
CA GLU A 236 5.12 -8.41 25.04
C GLU A 236 5.42 -9.81 24.48
N TYR A 237 4.38 -10.59 24.17
CA TYR A 237 4.55 -11.92 23.60
C TYR A 237 5.21 -11.86 22.21
N LEU A 238 4.71 -11.04 21.29
CA LEU A 238 5.28 -10.88 19.95
C LEU A 238 6.78 -10.57 20.01
N HIS A 239 7.16 -9.56 20.80
CA HIS A 239 8.55 -9.15 20.88
C HIS A 239 9.41 -10.18 21.63
N SER A 240 8.85 -10.92 22.60
CA SER A 240 9.54 -12.07 23.20
C SER A 240 9.84 -13.17 22.17
N LYS A 241 8.89 -13.47 21.27
CA LYS A 241 9.07 -14.45 20.19
C LYS A 241 10.10 -14.00 19.17
N ARG A 242 10.11 -12.71 18.79
CA ARG A 242 11.15 -12.12 17.94
C ARG A 242 12.55 -12.24 18.57
N ARG A 243 12.71 -11.88 19.86
CA ARG A 243 13.98 -12.03 20.59
C ARG A 243 14.44 -13.48 20.66
N LYS A 244 13.52 -14.41 20.89
CA LYS A 244 13.82 -15.85 20.89
C LYS A 244 14.32 -16.31 19.51
N TYR A 245 13.64 -15.89 18.42
CA TYR A 245 14.05 -16.22 17.06
C TYR A 245 15.46 -15.70 16.75
N ILE A 246 15.78 -14.46 17.14
CA ILE A 246 17.12 -13.85 17.02
C ILE A 246 18.17 -14.72 17.70
N ALA A 247 17.93 -15.09 18.97
CA ALA A 247 18.86 -15.90 19.75
C ALA A 247 19.08 -17.30 19.17
N GLU A 248 18.01 -17.98 18.76
CA GLU A 248 18.06 -19.35 18.22
C GLU A 248 18.75 -19.41 16.86
N ASN A 249 18.56 -18.38 16.01
CA ASN A 249 19.10 -18.34 14.65
C ASN A 249 20.41 -17.57 14.53
N LYS A 250 20.92 -16.98 15.63
CA LYS A 250 22.14 -16.15 15.67
C LYS A 250 22.14 -15.04 14.61
N THR A 251 20.98 -14.40 14.42
CA THR A 251 20.79 -13.24 13.54
C THR A 251 20.71 -11.97 14.37
N GLU A 252 21.06 -10.82 13.79
CA GLU A 252 20.91 -9.51 14.44
C GLU A 252 19.48 -8.97 14.36
N TYR A 253 18.66 -9.53 13.48
CA TYR A 253 17.32 -9.04 13.20
C TYR A 253 16.34 -10.20 13.00
N SER A 254 15.10 -9.99 13.46
CA SER A 254 13.97 -10.85 13.14
C SER A 254 12.82 -10.02 12.61
N LYS A 255 12.25 -10.52 11.51
CA LYS A 255 10.92 -10.15 11.04
C LYS A 255 9.84 -10.55 12.06
N PRO A 256 8.67 -9.89 12.04
CA PRO A 256 8.35 -8.72 11.21
C PRO A 256 9.02 -7.44 11.69
N PHE A 257 9.19 -6.48 10.77
CA PHE A 257 9.41 -5.09 11.15
C PHE A 257 8.11 -4.55 11.73
N CYS A 258 8.12 -4.19 13.01
CA CYS A 258 6.92 -3.79 13.74
C CYS A 258 6.74 -2.27 13.68
N ILE A 259 5.63 -1.84 13.10
CA ILE A 259 5.24 -0.44 12.95
C ILE A 259 4.12 -0.15 13.94
N PHE A 260 4.30 0.86 14.79
CA PHE A 260 3.27 1.31 15.73
C PHE A 260 2.52 2.50 15.13
N LEU A 261 1.28 2.30 14.70
CA LEU A 261 0.51 3.33 13.99
C LEU A 261 -0.45 4.06 14.93
N HIS A 262 -0.41 5.38 14.91
CA HIS A 262 -1.32 6.25 15.66
C HIS A 262 -2.05 7.21 14.72
N VAL A 263 -3.38 7.18 14.79
CA VAL A 263 -4.20 8.24 14.19
C VAL A 263 -4.36 9.36 15.21
N ILE A 264 -3.89 10.54 14.84
CA ILE A 264 -3.95 11.75 15.66
C ILE A 264 -5.30 12.44 15.46
N THR A 265 -6.00 12.67 16.56
CA THR A 265 -7.29 13.35 16.65
C THR A 265 -7.23 14.47 17.69
N SER A 266 -8.27 15.30 17.72
CA SER A 266 -8.49 16.32 18.74
C SER A 266 -8.55 15.77 20.18
N ASP A 267 -8.73 14.46 20.37
CA ASP A 267 -8.83 13.81 21.67
C ASP A 267 -7.49 13.27 22.21
N ASN A 268 -6.52 12.96 21.34
CA ASN A 268 -5.26 12.30 21.72
C ASN A 268 -3.99 13.07 21.31
N TYR A 269 -4.15 14.25 20.71
CA TYR A 269 -3.05 15.08 20.18
C TYR A 269 -1.93 15.38 21.18
N HIS A 270 -2.24 15.42 22.48
CA HIS A 270 -1.28 15.71 23.56
C HIS A 270 -0.36 14.52 23.89
N GLU A 271 -0.60 13.34 23.29
CA GLU A 271 0.14 12.11 23.59
C GLU A 271 1.23 11.80 22.55
N VAL A 272 1.49 12.70 21.59
CA VAL A 272 2.42 12.45 20.47
C VAL A 272 3.77 11.91 20.96
N ILE A 273 4.38 12.52 21.97
CA ILE A 273 5.67 12.05 22.51
C ILE A 273 5.51 10.71 23.25
N ASP A 274 4.48 10.58 24.09
CA ASP A 274 4.24 9.37 24.89
C ASP A 274 3.99 8.13 24.02
N MET A 275 3.33 8.30 22.87
CA MET A 275 3.11 7.21 21.90
C MET A 275 4.45 6.61 21.43
N ALA A 276 5.47 7.43 21.19
CA ALA A 276 6.80 6.94 20.82
C ALA A 276 7.52 6.25 21.98
N LEU A 277 7.38 6.78 23.20
CA LEU A 277 7.97 6.18 24.40
C LEU A 277 7.37 4.79 24.67
N ILE A 278 6.06 4.63 24.53
CA ILE A 278 5.39 3.32 24.64
C ILE A 278 5.82 2.39 23.52
N GLY A 279 5.85 2.87 22.26
CA GLY A 279 6.33 2.06 21.14
C GLY A 279 7.73 1.50 21.40
N GLN A 280 8.63 2.34 21.92
CA GLN A 280 9.97 1.95 22.32
C GLN A 280 9.96 0.92 23.47
N GLU A 281 9.15 1.15 24.50
CA GLU A 281 9.06 0.28 25.68
C GLU A 281 8.67 -1.15 25.29
N TYR A 282 7.67 -1.29 24.43
CA TYR A 282 7.18 -2.60 23.99
C TYR A 282 8.03 -3.21 22.87
N GLY A 283 8.94 -2.45 22.26
CA GLY A 283 9.94 -2.95 21.32
C GLY A 283 9.56 -2.83 19.84
N PHE A 284 8.66 -1.91 19.48
CA PHE A 284 8.36 -1.56 18.10
C PHE A 284 9.58 -0.92 17.43
N ASP A 285 9.74 -1.18 16.13
CA ASP A 285 10.91 -0.73 15.36
C ASP A 285 10.75 0.72 14.85
N THR A 286 9.50 1.11 14.54
CA THR A 286 9.16 2.48 14.12
C THR A 286 7.77 2.89 14.63
N ILE A 287 7.56 4.19 14.74
CA ILE A 287 6.25 4.81 14.95
C ILE A 287 5.80 5.54 13.69
N TRP A 288 4.54 5.32 13.32
CA TRP A 288 3.88 5.96 12.19
C TRP A 288 2.69 6.78 12.70
N TYR A 289 2.81 8.11 12.64
CA TYR A 289 1.69 9.00 12.91
C TYR A 289 0.91 9.32 11.64
N LYS A 290 -0.40 9.49 11.78
CA LYS A 290 -1.27 9.92 10.70
C LYS A 290 -2.34 10.84 11.22
N LEU A 291 -2.57 11.99 10.59
CA LEU A 291 -3.71 12.83 10.92
C LEU A 291 -5.00 12.13 10.49
N VAL A 292 -6.07 12.34 11.25
CA VAL A 292 -7.41 11.90 10.84
C VAL A 292 -7.74 12.48 9.45
N HIS A 293 -8.25 11.63 8.56
CA HIS A 293 -8.63 12.07 7.22
C HIS A 293 -9.89 12.95 7.31
N PRO A 294 -9.85 14.21 6.86
CA PRO A 294 -10.97 15.12 6.99
C PRO A 294 -12.12 14.74 6.03
N SER A 295 -13.33 14.69 6.57
CA SER A 295 -14.59 14.53 5.84
C SER A 295 -15.71 15.24 6.58
N ASP A 296 -16.88 15.42 5.94
CA ASP A 296 -18.02 16.09 6.57
C ASP A 296 -18.40 15.51 7.94
N TRP A 297 -18.30 14.19 8.09
CA TRP A 297 -18.65 13.49 9.34
C TRP A 297 -17.49 13.40 10.34
N SER A 298 -16.24 13.45 9.90
CA SER A 298 -15.06 13.28 10.77
C SER A 298 -14.40 14.61 11.17
N ARG A 299 -14.86 15.74 10.63
CA ARG A 299 -14.22 17.06 10.85
C ARG A 299 -14.10 17.46 12.33
N HIS A 300 -15.01 17.02 13.19
CA HIS A 300 -14.96 17.28 14.63
C HIS A 300 -13.83 16.51 15.36
N LEU A 301 -13.28 15.46 14.73
CA LEU A 301 -12.10 14.74 15.22
C LEU A 301 -10.79 15.40 14.77
N CYS A 302 -10.84 16.32 13.81
CA CYS A 302 -9.65 17.02 13.31
C CYS A 302 -9.11 18.01 14.35
N LEU A 303 -7.82 18.30 14.27
CA LEU A 303 -7.15 19.26 15.14
C LEU A 303 -7.68 20.67 14.90
N ASN A 304 -7.92 21.43 15.98
CA ASN A 304 -8.04 22.88 15.88
C ASN A 304 -6.65 23.54 15.73
N LYS A 305 -6.62 24.87 15.58
CA LYS A 305 -5.39 25.64 15.33
C LYS A 305 -4.35 25.50 16.44
N GLU A 306 -4.78 25.57 17.69
CA GLU A 306 -3.92 25.46 18.87
C GLU A 306 -3.36 24.03 18.99
N GLN A 307 -4.21 23.02 18.79
CA GLN A 307 -3.82 21.61 18.80
C GLN A 307 -2.85 21.28 17.67
N ALA A 308 -3.11 21.77 16.45
CA ALA A 308 -2.23 21.62 15.30
C ALA A 308 -0.83 22.19 15.57
N LYS A 309 -0.77 23.39 16.16
CA LYS A 309 0.48 24.01 16.59
C LYS A 309 1.23 23.12 17.59
N GLN A 310 0.53 22.61 18.61
CA GLN A 310 1.15 21.74 19.60
C GLN A 310 1.68 20.44 18.97
N VAL A 311 0.88 19.75 18.15
CA VAL A 311 1.31 18.52 17.46
C VAL A 311 2.54 18.78 16.60
N LYS A 312 2.60 19.91 15.90
CA LYS A 312 3.77 20.30 15.11
C LYS A 312 5.02 20.49 15.98
N GLU A 313 4.89 21.22 17.08
CA GLU A 313 6.00 21.44 18.04
C GLU A 313 6.48 20.11 18.65
N ASP A 314 5.56 19.27 19.12
CA ASP A 314 5.85 17.97 19.73
C ASP A 314 6.49 17.00 18.73
N PHE A 315 5.99 16.94 17.50
CA PHE A 315 6.52 16.06 16.46
C PHE A 315 7.91 16.50 15.98
N HIS A 316 8.16 17.80 15.81
CA HIS A 316 9.49 18.32 15.49
C HIS A 316 10.49 18.07 16.63
N TYR A 317 10.05 18.26 17.87
CA TYR A 317 10.86 17.93 19.04
C TYR A 317 11.20 16.44 19.06
N LEU A 318 10.20 15.57 18.83
CA LEU A 318 10.38 14.12 18.77
C LEU A 318 11.39 13.72 17.70
N LYS A 319 11.30 14.26 16.48
CA LYS A 319 12.28 14.04 15.39
C LYS A 319 13.69 14.48 15.79
N LYS A 320 13.83 15.60 16.51
CA LYS A 320 15.12 16.09 17.00
C LYS A 320 15.75 15.15 18.03
N VAL A 321 14.96 14.55 18.92
CA VAL A 321 15.46 13.61 19.94
C VAL A 321 15.51 12.16 19.47
N ALA A 322 14.92 11.84 18.32
CA ALA A 322 14.87 10.50 17.74
C ALA A 322 16.22 9.75 17.69
N PRO A 323 17.38 10.39 17.41
CA PRO A 323 18.67 9.70 17.46
C PRO A 323 19.04 9.09 18.83
N ASN A 324 18.41 9.55 19.91
CA ASN A 324 18.59 9.04 21.27
C ASN A 324 17.54 8.00 21.67
N LEU A 325 16.56 7.72 20.79
CA LEU A 325 15.52 6.72 20.99
C LEU A 325 15.91 5.41 20.29
N LYS A 326 15.40 4.30 20.81
CA LYS A 326 15.52 2.96 20.19
C LYS A 326 14.44 2.71 19.14
N ILE A 327 13.44 3.58 19.04
CA ILE A 327 12.38 3.55 18.04
C ILE A 327 12.65 4.60 16.95
N LYS A 328 12.39 4.24 15.69
CA LYS A 328 12.47 5.18 14.56
C LYS A 328 11.19 6.02 14.49
N ILE A 329 11.32 7.27 14.05
CA ILE A 329 10.18 8.16 13.80
C ILE A 329 10.02 8.26 12.28
N ASP A 330 8.90 7.77 11.78
CA ASP A 330 8.59 7.78 10.36
C ASP A 330 8.31 9.22 9.83
N ASP A 331 8.41 9.44 8.52
CA ASP A 331 8.18 10.70 7.81
C ASP A 331 6.80 10.84 7.14
N TYR A 332 5.91 9.84 7.21
CA TYR A 332 4.55 9.89 6.65
C TYR A 332 3.78 11.15 7.06
N MET A 333 3.89 11.60 8.32
CA MET A 333 3.18 12.78 8.81
C MET A 333 3.88 14.10 8.45
N ASP A 334 5.12 14.09 7.96
CA ASP A 334 5.89 15.30 7.66
C ASP A 334 5.13 16.18 6.65
N HIS A 335 4.60 15.57 5.58
CA HIS A 335 3.79 16.31 4.61
C HIS A 335 2.49 16.84 5.22
N GLU A 336 1.80 16.01 6.01
CA GLU A 336 0.50 16.33 6.59
C GLU A 336 0.62 17.52 7.56
N ILE A 337 1.59 17.49 8.48
CA ILE A 337 1.72 18.52 9.51
C ILE A 337 2.25 19.85 8.96
N GLU A 338 3.07 19.83 7.91
CA GLU A 338 3.60 21.05 7.28
C GLU A 338 2.57 21.79 6.45
N ASN A 339 1.53 21.10 5.97
CA ASN A 339 0.52 21.65 5.06
C ASN A 339 -0.88 21.71 5.68
N LEU A 340 -1.01 21.40 6.98
CA LEU A 340 -2.25 21.51 7.74
C LEU A 340 -2.72 22.97 7.80
N ASN A 341 -3.95 23.21 7.34
CA ASN A 341 -4.58 24.53 7.34
C ASN A 341 -5.56 24.69 8.51
N ASP A 342 -6.11 25.91 8.67
CA ASP A 342 -7.08 26.24 9.73
C ASP A 342 -8.41 25.44 9.63
N THR A 343 -8.68 24.73 8.52
CA THR A 343 -9.88 23.87 8.35
C THR A 343 -9.61 22.40 8.67
N GLY A 344 -8.38 22.03 9.06
CA GLY A 344 -7.98 20.66 9.34
C GLY A 344 -7.62 19.84 8.10
N ASP A 345 -7.57 20.48 6.92
CA ASP A 345 -7.13 19.84 5.69
C ASP A 345 -5.61 20.04 5.52
N TRP A 346 -4.91 18.98 5.12
CA TRP A 346 -3.44 18.98 5.14
C TRP A 346 -2.77 18.79 3.79
N SER A 347 -3.51 18.58 2.70
CA SER A 347 -2.86 18.51 1.38
C SER A 347 -3.37 19.57 0.42
N GLY A 348 -3.67 20.79 0.93
CA GLY A 348 -4.22 21.89 0.13
C GLY A 348 -3.67 21.91 -1.29
N TYR A 349 -4.46 21.41 -2.25
CA TYR A 349 -4.07 21.27 -3.65
C TYR A 349 -2.66 20.70 -3.94
N PHE A 350 -2.14 19.74 -3.16
CA PHE A 350 -0.84 19.08 -3.42
C PHE A 350 -0.75 18.53 -4.85
N HIS A 351 -1.89 18.12 -5.40
CA HIS A 351 -1.99 17.69 -6.79
C HIS A 351 -2.16 18.81 -7.81
N LYS A 352 -2.33 20.09 -7.50
CA LYS A 352 -2.57 21.12 -8.53
C LYS A 352 -1.38 21.29 -9.48
N GLU A 353 -0.17 20.99 -9.00
CA GLU A 353 1.07 20.97 -9.80
C GLU A 353 1.65 19.57 -9.99
N LYS A 354 1.14 18.56 -9.27
CA LYS A 354 1.65 17.18 -9.29
C LYS A 354 0.72 16.22 -10.04
N ARG A 355 1.29 15.12 -10.53
CA ARG A 355 0.58 14.08 -11.28
C ARG A 355 0.26 12.90 -10.36
N CYS A 356 -0.89 12.23 -10.54
CA CYS A 356 -1.19 11.00 -9.82
C CYS A 356 -0.61 9.79 -10.57
N PHE A 357 0.46 9.20 -10.03
CA PHE A 357 1.15 8.01 -10.53
C PHE A 357 0.75 6.71 -9.80
N VAL A 358 -0.15 6.79 -8.82
CA VAL A 358 -0.57 5.64 -8.00
C VAL A 358 -0.95 4.42 -8.85
N GLY A 359 -1.65 4.62 -9.97
CA GLY A 359 -2.07 3.55 -10.89
C GLY A 359 -0.96 2.74 -11.60
N TRP A 360 0.32 3.08 -11.40
CA TRP A 360 1.46 2.27 -11.84
C TRP A 360 2.21 1.59 -10.69
N ASN A 361 2.00 2.05 -9.45
CA ASN A 361 2.75 1.60 -8.28
C ASN A 361 1.89 0.73 -7.35
N PHE A 362 0.60 1.03 -7.26
CA PHE A 362 -0.32 0.43 -6.29
C PHE A 362 -1.60 -0.02 -7.00
N SER A 363 -2.10 -1.18 -6.58
CA SER A 363 -3.44 -1.67 -6.93
C SER A 363 -4.18 -2.05 -5.66
N TYR A 364 -5.50 -1.96 -5.72
CA TYR A 364 -6.39 -2.27 -4.62
C TYR A 364 -7.51 -3.18 -5.12
N VAL A 365 -7.76 -4.26 -4.39
CA VAL A 365 -8.87 -5.18 -4.60
C VAL A 365 -9.74 -5.17 -3.35
N ASP A 366 -11.00 -4.76 -3.51
CA ASP A 366 -11.94 -4.67 -2.40
C ASP A 366 -12.54 -6.05 -2.04
N LEU A 367 -13.39 -6.09 -1.01
CA LEU A 367 -14.09 -7.31 -0.58
C LEU A 367 -15.07 -7.84 -1.63
N SER A 368 -15.62 -6.96 -2.47
CA SER A 368 -16.44 -7.32 -3.62
C SER A 368 -15.60 -7.95 -4.73
N THR A 369 -14.28 -8.01 -4.55
CA THR A 369 -13.26 -8.51 -5.46
C THR A 369 -13.05 -7.65 -6.70
N ASP A 370 -13.57 -6.42 -6.66
CA ASP A 370 -13.49 -5.42 -7.71
C ASP A 370 -12.19 -4.62 -7.60
N TYR A 371 -11.80 -4.02 -8.73
CA TYR A 371 -10.44 -3.53 -8.91
C TYR A 371 -10.36 -2.01 -8.88
N SER A 372 -9.35 -1.51 -8.19
CA SER A 372 -9.01 -0.10 -8.03
C SER A 372 -7.47 0.11 -8.02
N PHE A 373 -7.08 1.37 -7.93
CA PHE A 373 -5.71 1.80 -7.67
C PHE A 373 -5.65 2.93 -6.63
N CYS A 374 -6.70 3.16 -5.85
CA CYS A 374 -6.74 4.28 -4.90
C CYS A 374 -7.45 3.87 -3.61
N CYS A 375 -6.96 4.38 -2.47
CA CYS A 375 -7.62 4.19 -1.16
C CYS A 375 -8.92 5.00 -1.01
N GLY A 376 -9.28 5.84 -1.98
CA GLY A 376 -10.48 6.69 -1.98
C GLY A 376 -11.73 6.05 -2.57
N ASP A 377 -11.88 4.72 -2.49
CA ASP A 377 -13.05 3.95 -2.95
C ASP A 377 -13.40 4.19 -4.44
N LYS A 378 -12.39 4.35 -5.30
CA LYS A 378 -12.57 4.59 -6.74
C LYS A 378 -12.56 3.27 -7.51
N ILE A 379 -13.68 2.57 -7.61
CA ILE A 379 -13.73 1.28 -8.34
C ILE A 379 -13.59 1.54 -9.83
N ILE A 380 -12.64 0.87 -10.48
CA ILE A 380 -12.32 1.07 -11.90
C ILE A 380 -12.92 -0.03 -12.77
N GLY A 381 -12.96 -1.26 -12.27
CA GLY A 381 -13.54 -2.37 -13.01
C GLY A 381 -14.05 -3.47 -12.08
N GLN A 382 -15.13 -4.12 -12.47
CA GLN A 382 -15.66 -5.25 -11.72
C GLN A 382 -15.04 -6.55 -12.16
N SER A 383 -14.72 -7.42 -11.22
CA SER A 383 -14.01 -8.67 -11.54
C SER A 383 -14.74 -9.56 -12.54
N LYS A 384 -16.08 -9.54 -12.55
CA LYS A 384 -16.91 -10.32 -13.48
C LYS A 384 -16.74 -9.92 -14.96
N ASP A 385 -16.30 -8.69 -15.22
CA ASP A 385 -16.14 -8.14 -16.56
C ASP A 385 -14.79 -8.54 -17.19
N TYR A 386 -13.93 -9.21 -16.41
CA TYR A 386 -12.58 -9.59 -16.80
C TYR A 386 -12.38 -11.09 -16.63
N LYS A 387 -11.58 -11.69 -17.51
CA LYS A 387 -11.23 -13.11 -17.41
C LYS A 387 -10.43 -13.38 -16.13
N ASP A 388 -9.49 -12.49 -15.83
CA ASP A 388 -8.51 -12.60 -14.77
C ASP A 388 -7.97 -11.20 -14.40
N TYR A 389 -7.19 -11.09 -13.33
CA TYR A 389 -6.68 -9.79 -12.86
C TYR A 389 -5.72 -9.15 -13.88
N LYS A 390 -4.95 -9.97 -14.59
CA LYS A 390 -4.05 -9.51 -15.67
C LYS A 390 -4.82 -8.79 -16.78
N SER A 391 -5.97 -9.32 -17.17
CA SER A 391 -6.80 -8.75 -18.23
C SER A 391 -7.38 -7.39 -17.84
N PHE A 392 -7.71 -7.17 -16.56
CA PHE A 392 -8.04 -5.84 -16.03
C PHE A 392 -6.85 -4.89 -16.10
N TRP A 393 -5.68 -5.33 -15.64
CA TRP A 393 -4.49 -4.46 -15.55
C TRP A 393 -4.06 -3.85 -16.90
N VAL A 394 -4.31 -4.57 -18.00
CA VAL A 394 -3.99 -4.13 -19.36
C VAL A 394 -5.19 -3.54 -20.11
N SER A 395 -6.34 -3.38 -19.48
CA SER A 395 -7.57 -2.91 -20.14
C SER A 395 -7.51 -1.43 -20.50
N ASP A 396 -8.34 -1.04 -21.47
CA ASP A 396 -8.50 0.36 -21.85
C ASP A 396 -9.18 1.17 -20.75
N GLU A 397 -10.05 0.54 -19.95
CA GLU A 397 -10.70 1.13 -18.78
C GLU A 397 -9.64 1.54 -17.75
N TYR A 398 -8.76 0.62 -17.36
CA TYR A 398 -7.70 0.89 -16.39
C TYR A 398 -6.71 1.92 -16.92
N LYS A 399 -6.32 1.80 -18.20
CA LYS A 399 -5.43 2.76 -18.87
C LYS A 399 -6.01 4.17 -18.87
N ARG A 400 -7.30 4.33 -19.21
CA ARG A 400 -7.99 5.64 -19.19
C ARG A 400 -8.02 6.23 -17.78
N ALA A 401 -8.34 5.43 -16.77
CA ALA A 401 -8.44 5.90 -15.38
C ALA A 401 -7.11 6.40 -14.80
N ARG A 402 -6.01 5.64 -14.93
CA ARG A 402 -4.70 6.11 -14.44
C ARG A 402 -4.14 7.28 -15.24
N THR A 403 -4.42 7.34 -16.55
CA THR A 403 -4.00 8.48 -17.40
C THR A 403 -4.77 9.74 -17.03
N CYS A 404 -6.07 9.61 -16.72
CA CYS A 404 -6.87 10.71 -16.16
C CYS A 404 -6.21 11.26 -14.88
N GLY A 405 -5.85 10.39 -13.93
CA GLY A 405 -5.19 10.83 -12.69
C GLY A 405 -3.84 11.51 -12.94
N ARG A 406 -3.03 10.97 -13.87
CA ARG A 406 -1.71 11.52 -14.22
C ARG A 406 -1.82 12.90 -14.87
N ASP A 407 -2.75 13.07 -15.81
CA ASP A 407 -2.80 14.23 -16.72
C ASP A 407 -3.91 15.24 -16.39
N PHE A 408 -4.62 15.07 -15.28
CA PHE A 408 -5.76 15.92 -14.92
C PHE A 408 -5.43 17.42 -14.94
N ASN A 409 -4.34 17.83 -14.29
CA ASN A 409 -3.93 19.25 -14.25
C ASN A 409 -3.37 19.78 -15.58
N TYR A 410 -3.28 18.92 -16.60
CA TYR A 410 -2.75 19.22 -17.93
C TYR A 410 -3.84 19.07 -19.01
N GLY A 411 -5.11 19.18 -18.62
CA GLY A 411 -6.25 19.23 -19.54
C GLY A 411 -6.93 17.89 -19.80
N ALA A 412 -6.53 16.80 -19.13
CA ALA A 412 -7.28 15.56 -19.22
C ALA A 412 -8.67 15.70 -18.58
N LYS A 413 -9.69 15.17 -19.26
CA LYS A 413 -11.05 15.15 -18.73
C LYS A 413 -11.12 14.27 -17.48
N ASN A 414 -11.67 14.79 -16.39
CA ASN A 414 -12.00 13.98 -15.23
C ASN A 414 -13.07 12.95 -15.61
N ILE A 415 -12.72 11.67 -15.51
CA ILE A 415 -13.64 10.58 -15.79
C ILE A 415 -14.17 9.99 -14.48
N LYS A 416 -15.22 9.18 -14.58
CA LYS A 416 -15.76 8.42 -13.46
C LYS A 416 -15.29 6.98 -13.53
N GLY A 417 -15.03 6.39 -12.36
CA GLY A 417 -14.89 4.96 -12.19
C GLY A 417 -16.22 4.24 -12.38
N TYR A 418 -16.19 2.92 -12.28
CA TYR A 418 -17.34 2.03 -12.40
C TYR A 418 -18.46 2.39 -11.40
N ASN A 419 -18.09 2.71 -10.16
CA ASN A 419 -19.04 3.11 -9.11
C ASN A 419 -19.52 4.57 -9.23
N GLY A 420 -19.24 5.26 -10.34
CA GLY A 420 -19.70 6.63 -10.59
C GLY A 420 -18.91 7.73 -9.88
N VAL A 421 -17.91 7.37 -9.07
CA VAL A 421 -16.99 8.30 -8.38
C VAL A 421 -15.96 8.83 -9.36
N SER A 422 -15.71 10.14 -9.34
CA SER A 422 -14.70 10.76 -10.21
C SER A 422 -13.28 10.32 -9.83
N ILE A 423 -12.40 10.15 -10.82
CA ILE A 423 -10.99 9.79 -10.57
C ILE A 423 -10.33 10.86 -9.70
N ILE A 424 -10.62 12.14 -9.97
CA ILE A 424 -10.24 13.25 -9.10
C ILE A 424 -11.48 13.79 -8.39
N ASP A 425 -11.46 13.82 -7.06
CA ASP A 425 -12.53 14.31 -6.19
C ASP A 425 -11.95 14.90 -4.90
N ASP A 426 -12.80 15.14 -3.89
CA ASP A 426 -12.39 15.74 -2.63
C ASP A 426 -11.43 14.86 -1.81
N PHE A 427 -11.44 13.52 -1.98
CA PHE A 427 -10.48 12.64 -1.32
C PHE A 427 -9.03 13.00 -1.71
N CYS A 428 -8.82 13.47 -2.94
CA CYS A 428 -7.51 13.90 -3.42
C CYS A 428 -6.96 15.13 -2.69
N LYS A 429 -7.78 15.86 -1.91
CA LYS A 429 -7.35 16.98 -1.05
C LYS A 429 -6.72 16.54 0.26
N SER A 430 -6.72 15.25 0.59
CA SER A 430 -6.01 14.66 1.73
C SER A 430 -5.58 13.23 1.37
N CYS A 431 -4.76 13.13 0.31
CA CYS A 431 -4.50 11.87 -0.38
C CYS A 431 -3.69 10.87 0.48
N ASP A 432 -4.32 9.76 0.88
CA ASP A 432 -3.65 8.67 1.61
C ASP A 432 -2.54 7.95 0.81
N ASN A 433 -2.47 8.18 -0.51
CA ASN A 433 -1.49 7.55 -1.40
C ASN A 433 -0.32 8.49 -1.76
N THR A 434 -0.10 9.56 -0.98
CA THR A 434 0.93 10.57 -1.26
C THR A 434 2.32 9.93 -1.42
N ASN A 435 2.74 9.07 -0.49
CA ASN A 435 4.05 8.40 -0.54
C ASN A 435 4.20 7.53 -1.79
N PHE A 436 3.13 6.87 -2.27
CA PHE A 436 3.20 6.08 -3.49
C PHE A 436 3.40 6.93 -4.75
N ASN A 437 2.93 8.18 -4.74
CA ASN A 437 3.25 9.14 -5.79
C ASN A 437 4.70 9.62 -5.70
N GLU A 438 5.16 9.95 -4.49
CA GLU A 438 6.53 10.42 -4.26
C GLU A 438 7.58 9.37 -4.63
N GLU A 439 7.33 8.10 -4.33
CA GLU A 439 8.15 6.97 -4.80
C GLU A 439 8.23 6.96 -6.34
N MET A 440 7.10 7.10 -7.04
CA MET A 440 7.09 7.13 -8.50
C MET A 440 7.79 8.36 -9.07
N GLU A 441 7.61 9.53 -8.45
CA GLU A 441 8.34 10.75 -8.82
C GLU A 441 9.86 10.56 -8.63
N ALA A 442 10.28 9.93 -7.55
CA ALA A 442 11.67 9.60 -7.28
C ALA A 442 12.24 8.63 -8.34
N LEU A 443 11.47 7.60 -8.74
CA LEU A 443 11.87 6.70 -9.83
C LEU A 443 11.97 7.42 -11.18
N ILE A 444 11.00 8.27 -11.51
CA ILE A 444 11.01 9.08 -12.74
C ILE A 444 12.24 10.01 -12.78
N LYS A 445 12.59 10.62 -11.64
CA LYS A 445 13.83 11.42 -11.51
C LYS A 445 15.07 10.55 -11.63
N LYS A 446 15.14 9.42 -10.92
CA LYS A 446 16.26 8.46 -10.94
C LYS A 446 16.62 8.03 -12.37
N TYR A 447 15.61 7.84 -13.23
CA TYR A 447 15.80 7.42 -14.63
C TYR A 447 15.76 8.57 -15.65
N ASN A 448 15.87 9.84 -15.21
CA ASN A 448 15.88 11.04 -16.08
C ASN A 448 14.65 11.19 -16.99
N PHE A 449 13.51 10.66 -16.55
CA PHE A 449 12.26 10.68 -17.30
C PHE A 449 11.41 11.95 -17.09
N ILE A 450 11.81 12.83 -16.17
CA ILE A 450 11.06 14.04 -15.85
C ILE A 450 10.86 14.97 -17.05
N SER A 451 11.81 15.00 -17.99
CA SER A 451 11.75 15.87 -19.19
C SER A 451 10.73 15.42 -20.26
N PHE A 452 9.94 14.39 -19.96
CA PHE A 452 8.90 13.82 -20.84
C PHE A 452 7.49 13.94 -20.24
N LEU A 453 7.38 14.48 -19.02
CA LEU A 453 6.13 14.84 -18.36
C LEU A 453 5.76 16.29 -18.68
#